data_AF-A0A077NWF6-F1
#
_entry.id   AF-A0A077NWF6-F1
#
_cell.length_a   1.000
_cell.length_b   1.000
_cell.length_c   1.000
_cell.angle_alpha   90.00
_cell.angle_beta   90.00
_cell.angle_gamma   90.00
#
_symmetry.space_group_name_H-M   'P 1'
#
loop_
_entity.id
_entity.type
_entity.pdbx_description
1 polymer ?
#
loop_
_entity_poly.entity_id
_entity_poly.type
_entity_poly.pdbx_seq_one_letter_code
_entity_poly.pdbx_strand_id
1 'polypeptide(L)'
;MDGFIGLVLGISAIFVYFLPTYVAARRIHCNIYLIAFVNLITAWTIIGWLGCLAWAMYRQKDTESIANSIDETTKNCPYCAELIKKKAVFCKHCSKDIEND
;
A
#
# COMPACT_ATOMS: atom_id res chain seq x y z
N MET A 1 -35.80 7.68 31.41
CA MET A 1 -34.50 8.27 31.00
C MET A 1 -33.54 7.20 30.50
N ASP A 2 -33.65 5.96 30.97
CA ASP A 2 -32.73 4.85 30.66
C ASP A 2 -32.76 4.40 29.20
N GLY A 3 -33.93 4.39 28.56
CA GLY A 3 -34.06 4.04 27.14
C GLY A 3 -33.40 5.05 26.18
N PHE A 4 -33.42 6.34 26.54
CA PHE A 4 -32.77 7.39 25.75
C PHE A 4 -31.24 7.30 25.87
N ILE A 5 -30.73 7.06 27.07
CA ILE A 5 -29.29 6.87 27.32
C ILE A 5 -28.77 5.64 26.57
N GLY A 6 -29.50 4.52 26.60
CA GLY A 6 -29.14 3.32 25.84
C GLY A 6 -29.11 3.55 24.32
N LEU A 7 -30.06 4.32 23.80
CA LEU A 7 -30.11 4.67 22.37
C LEU A 7 -28.92 5.56 21.97
N VAL A 8 -28.60 6.57 22.76
CA VAL A 8 -27.46 7.47 22.50
C VAL A 8 -26.14 6.71 22.56
N LEU A 9 -25.94 5.86 23.56
CA LEU A 9 -24.74 5.04 23.70
C LEU A 9 -24.59 4.04 22.55
N GLY A 10 -25.67 3.36 22.16
CA GLY A 10 -25.67 2.42 21.04
C GLY A 10 -25.29 3.08 19.72
N ILE A 11 -25.85 4.26 19.42
CA ILE A 11 -25.50 5.02 18.22
C ILE A 11 -24.03 5.46 18.26
N SER A 12 -23.56 5.97 19.39
CA SER A 12 -22.15 6.40 19.54
C SER A 12 -21.16 5.25 19.32
N ALA A 13 -21.47 4.05 19.80
CA ALA A 13 -20.63 2.87 19.63
C ALA A 13 -20.49 2.46 18.15
N ILE A 14 -21.58 2.57 17.37
CA ILE A 14 -21.55 2.27 15.93
C ILE A 14 -20.60 3.22 15.19
N PHE A 15 -20.64 4.53 15.51
CA PHE A 15 -19.72 5.50 14.89
C PHE A 15 -18.25 5.22 15.23
N VAL A 16 -17.94 4.87 16.48
CA VAL A 16 -16.57 4.51 16.91
C VAL A 16 -16.09 3.21 16.26
N TYR A 17 -17.00 2.24 16.08
CA TYR A 17 -16.69 0.96 15.43
C TYR A 17 -16.30 1.14 13.95
N PHE A 18 -16.94 2.07 13.25
CA PHE A 18 -16.64 2.38 11.84
C PHE A 18 -15.50 3.39 11.64
N LEU A 19 -14.93 3.92 12.73
CA LEU A 19 -13.89 4.95 12.69
C LEU A 19 -12.62 4.51 11.93
N PRO A 20 -12.08 3.28 12.10
CA PRO A 20 -10.89 2.82 11.37
C PRO A 20 -11.15 2.73 9.86
N THR A 21 -12.33 2.22 9.47
CA THR A 21 -12.76 2.14 8.06
C THR A 21 -12.94 3.53 7.45
N TYR A 22 -13.51 4.47 8.20
CA TYR A 22 -13.68 5.85 7.76
C TYR A 22 -12.33 6.58 7.57
N VAL A 23 -11.38 6.37 8.50
CA VAL A 23 -10.01 6.90 8.39
C VAL A 23 -9.29 6.32 7.18
N ALA A 24 -9.46 5.02 6.91
CA ALA A 24 -8.91 4.37 5.71
C ALA A 24 -9.54 4.93 4.41
N ALA A 25 -10.86 5.18 4.41
CA ALA A 25 -11.58 5.72 3.26
C ALA A 25 -11.11 7.11 2.84
N ARG A 26 -10.79 7.98 3.80
CA ARG A 26 -10.29 9.34 3.52
C ARG A 26 -8.85 9.38 3.02
N ARG A 27 -8.09 8.29 3.15
CA ARG A 27 -6.64 8.25 2.81
C ARG A 27 -6.34 7.65 1.42
N ILE A 28 -7.36 7.28 0.62
CA ILE A 28 -7.21 6.74 -0.75
C ILE A 28 -6.17 5.60 -0.79
N HIS A 29 -6.32 4.60 0.10
CA HIS A 29 -5.55 3.36 -0.03
C HIS A 29 -6.19 2.49 -1.12
N CYS A 30 -5.42 2.04 -2.10
CA CYS A 30 -5.90 1.16 -3.17
C CYS A 30 -6.52 -0.16 -2.66
N ASN A 31 -6.23 -0.56 -1.41
CA ASN A 31 -6.76 -1.78 -0.77
C ASN A 31 -7.66 -1.50 0.44
N ILE A 32 -8.54 -0.49 0.33
CA ILE A 32 -9.57 -0.19 1.33
C ILE A 32 -10.40 -1.43 1.74
N TYR A 33 -10.67 -2.32 0.79
CA TYR A 33 -11.43 -3.56 1.00
C TYR A 33 -10.77 -4.50 2.02
N LEU A 34 -9.44 -4.56 2.04
CA LEU A 34 -8.67 -5.40 2.96
C LEU A 34 -8.78 -4.87 4.40
N ILE A 35 -8.63 -3.56 4.57
CA ILE A 35 -8.75 -2.91 5.89
C ILE A 35 -10.19 -3.03 6.40
N ALA A 36 -11.20 -2.86 5.53
CA ALA A 36 -12.61 -3.02 5.90
C ALA A 36 -12.94 -4.46 6.32
N PHE A 37 -12.40 -5.46 5.61
CA PHE A 37 -12.60 -6.88 5.92
C PHE A 37 -11.97 -7.28 7.26
N VAL A 38 -10.73 -6.84 7.52
CA VAL A 38 -10.05 -7.10 8.80
C VAL A 38 -10.76 -6.37 9.95
N ASN A 39 -11.25 -5.15 9.72
CA ASN A 39 -12.07 -4.44 10.71
C ASN A 39 -13.34 -5.23 11.06
N LEU A 40 -14.06 -5.78 10.08
CA LEU A 40 -15.28 -6.56 10.32
C LEU A 40 -15.03 -7.83 11.14
N ILE A 41 -13.93 -8.54 10.88
CA ILE A 41 -13.61 -9.80 11.54
C ILE A 41 -12.97 -9.58 12.91
N THR A 42 -12.29 -8.45 13.13
CA THR A 42 -11.42 -8.28 14.31
C THR A 42 -11.91 -7.20 15.27
N ALA A 43 -12.88 -6.37 14.89
CA ALA A 43 -13.38 -5.28 15.74
C ALA A 43 -14.31 -5.74 16.88
N TRP A 44 -14.53 -7.06 17.04
CA TRP A 44 -14.99 -7.63 18.32
C TRP A 44 -13.88 -7.62 19.39
N THR A 45 -12.63 -7.33 19.01
CA THR A 45 -11.49 -7.20 19.92
C THR A 45 -10.90 -5.79 19.85
N ILE A 46 -10.60 -5.22 21.02
CA ILE A 46 -9.96 -3.89 21.12
C ILE A 46 -8.60 -3.87 20.42
N ILE A 47 -7.85 -4.98 20.51
CA ILE A 47 -6.53 -5.14 19.87
C ILE A 47 -6.66 -5.13 18.35
N GLY A 48 -7.66 -5.84 17.79
CA GLY A 48 -7.95 -5.85 16.36
C GLY A 48 -8.35 -4.48 15.81
N TRP A 49 -9.17 -3.75 16.56
CA TRP A 49 -9.56 -2.38 16.20
C TRP A 49 -8.35 -1.43 16.17
N LEU A 50 -7.48 -1.46 17.19
CA LEU A 50 -6.25 -0.66 17.23
C LEU A 50 -5.27 -1.05 16.12
N GLY A 51 -5.14 -2.35 15.81
CA GLY A 51 -4.30 -2.84 14.71
C GLY A 51 -4.78 -2.34 13.34
N CYS A 52 -6.09 -2.39 13.08
CA CYS A 52 -6.68 -1.84 11.87
C CYS A 52 -6.48 -0.32 11.75
N LEU A 53 -6.63 0.40 12.86
CA LEU A 53 -6.41 1.84 12.90
C LEU A 53 -4.94 2.19 12.64
N ALA A 54 -4.00 1.47 13.27
CA ALA A 54 -2.57 1.65 13.04
C ALA A 54 -2.21 1.36 11.58
N TRP A 55 -2.77 0.30 10.99
CA TRP A 55 -2.54 -0.04 9.60
C TRP A 55 -3.16 0.98 8.63
N ALA A 56 -4.36 1.51 8.93
CA ALA A 56 -4.97 2.59 8.16
C ALA A 56 -4.13 3.87 8.15
N MET A 57 -3.36 4.10 9.21
CA MET A 57 -2.42 5.23 9.32
C MET A 57 -1.04 4.94 8.71
N TYR A 58 -0.67 3.68 8.52
CA TYR A 58 0.63 3.30 7.97
C TYR A 58 0.71 3.60 6.47
N ARG A 59 1.70 4.37 6.05
CA ARG A 59 1.98 4.63 4.62
C ARG A 59 2.82 3.49 4.06
N GLN A 60 2.25 2.77 3.10
CA GLN A 60 2.94 1.76 2.32
C GLN A 60 4.05 2.44 1.49
N LYS A 61 5.32 2.11 1.78
CA LYS A 61 6.52 2.70 1.14
C LYS A 61 7.01 1.88 -0.06
N ASP A 62 6.27 0.84 -0.38
CA ASP A 62 6.72 -0.33 -1.13
C ASP A 62 6.89 -0.03 -2.62
N THR A 63 6.15 0.95 -3.14
CA THR A 63 6.23 1.35 -4.55
C THR A 63 7.56 2.06 -4.85
N GLU A 64 8.14 2.77 -3.88
CA GLU A 64 9.38 3.53 -4.07
C GLU A 64 10.61 2.61 -4.15
N SER A 65 10.65 1.54 -3.34
CA SER A 65 11.77 0.58 -3.35
C SER A 65 11.81 -0.29 -4.62
N ILE A 66 10.65 -0.59 -5.21
CA ILE A 66 10.58 -1.36 -6.46
C ILE A 66 11.02 -0.48 -7.64
N ALA A 67 10.55 0.78 -7.71
CA ALA A 67 10.96 1.72 -8.76
C ALA A 67 12.47 1.96 -8.77
N ASN A 68 13.08 2.18 -7.60
CA ASN A 68 14.53 2.34 -7.46
C ASN A 68 15.31 1.07 -7.87
N SER A 69 14.75 -0.12 -7.65
CA SER A 69 15.39 -1.38 -8.07
C SER A 69 15.36 -1.61 -9.58
N ILE A 70 14.35 -1.08 -10.28
CA ILE A 70 14.25 -1.19 -11.74
C ILE A 70 15.30 -0.29 -12.39
N ASP A 71 15.44 0.94 -11.91
CA ASP A 71 16.46 1.89 -12.39
C ASP A 71 17.88 1.31 -12.23
N GLU A 72 18.18 0.69 -11.09
CA GLU A 72 19.45 -0.01 -10.86
C GLU A 72 19.67 -1.26 -11.73
N THR A 73 18.64 -1.82 -12.35
CA THR A 73 18.75 -3.04 -13.18
C THR A 73 18.73 -2.76 -14.68
N THR A 74 18.52 -1.52 -15.08
CA THR A 74 18.50 -1.10 -16.49
C THR A 74 19.53 -0.01 -16.77
N LYS A 75 20.07 0.02 -17.98
CA LYS A 75 20.95 1.08 -18.48
C LYS A 75 20.63 1.33 -19.95
N ASN A 76 20.99 2.50 -20.45
CA ASN A 76 20.88 2.77 -21.89
C ASN A 76 22.07 2.18 -22.64
N CYS A 77 21.81 1.61 -23.81
CA CYS A 77 22.85 1.18 -24.74
C CYS A 77 23.61 2.40 -25.28
N PRO A 78 24.95 2.44 -25.25
CA PRO A 78 25.73 3.60 -25.69
C PRO A 78 25.69 3.83 -27.22
N TYR A 79 25.25 2.83 -27.99
CA TYR A 79 25.27 2.89 -29.46
C TYR A 79 23.93 3.28 -30.08
N CYS A 80 22.81 2.79 -29.51
CA CYS A 80 21.47 3.02 -30.05
C CYS A 80 20.49 3.64 -29.04
N ALA A 81 20.95 3.94 -27.82
CA ALA A 81 20.16 4.52 -26.73
C ALA A 81 18.96 3.67 -26.25
N GLU A 82 18.86 2.40 -26.68
CA GLU A 82 17.83 1.47 -26.21
C GLU A 82 17.98 1.14 -24.72
N LEU A 83 16.87 1.02 -24.00
CA LEU A 83 16.83 0.56 -22.62
C LEU A 83 17.12 -0.94 -22.54
N ILE A 84 18.25 -1.31 -21.95
CA ILE A 84 18.71 -2.69 -21.80
C ILE A 84 18.99 -3.02 -20.33
N LYS A 85 19.11 -4.31 -19.99
CA LYS A 85 19.48 -4.71 -18.63
C LYS A 85 20.91 -4.26 -18.32
N LYS A 86 21.20 -3.84 -17.09
CA LYS A 86 22.55 -3.46 -16.63
C LYS A 86 23.56 -4.59 -16.79
N LYS A 87 23.13 -5.85 -16.62
CA LYS A 87 23.92 -7.07 -16.87
C LYS A 87 24.00 -7.50 -18.34
N ALA A 88 23.39 -6.76 -19.27
CA ALA A 88 23.42 -7.14 -20.67
C ALA A 88 24.84 -6.97 -21.22
N VAL A 89 25.41 -8.05 -21.75
CA VAL A 89 26.70 -8.05 -22.47
C VAL A 89 26.47 -7.77 -23.96
N PHE A 90 25.22 -7.87 -24.44
CA PHE A 90 24.86 -7.71 -25.84
C PHE A 90 23.51 -7.00 -26.00
N CYS A 91 23.44 -6.03 -26.91
CA CYS A 91 22.20 -5.32 -27.24
C CYS A 91 21.43 -6.03 -28.36
N LYS A 92 20.15 -6.37 -28.12
CA LYS A 92 19.29 -7.02 -29.12
C LYS A 92 18.89 -6.12 -30.30
N HIS A 93 18.97 -4.81 -30.14
CA HIS A 93 18.49 -3.87 -31.16
C HIS A 93 19.58 -3.47 -32.15
N CYS A 94 20.76 -3.09 -31.66
CA CYS A 94 21.90 -2.71 -32.50
C CYS A 94 22.94 -3.81 -32.72
N SER A 95 22.76 -4.96 -32.07
CA SER A 95 23.63 -6.13 -32.19
C SER A 95 25.11 -5.87 -31.88
N LYS A 96 25.39 -4.90 -30.99
CA LYS A 96 26.74 -4.59 -30.50
C LYS A 96 26.93 -5.13 -29.09
N ASP A 97 28.16 -5.52 -28.80
CA ASP A 97 28.65 -5.93 -27.49
C ASP A 97 28.79 -4.69 -26.60
N ILE A 98 28.44 -4.86 -25.32
CA ILE A 98 28.48 -3.81 -24.32
C ILE A 98 29.37 -4.32 -23.19
N GLU A 99 30.48 -3.61 -22.97
CA GLU A 99 31.32 -3.84 -21.81
C GLU A 99 30.54 -3.47 -20.53
N ASN A 100 30.54 -4.40 -19.58
CA ASN A 100 30.09 -4.19 -18.22
C ASN A 100 31.36 -4.13 -17.35
N ASP A 101 31.72 -2.93 -16.91
CA ASP A 101 32.66 -2.74 -15.79
C ASP A 101 31.95 -3.12 -14.47
#